data_AF-U5N8L3-F1
#
_entry.id   AF-U5N8L3-F1
#
_cell.length_a   1.000
_cell.length_b   1.000
_cell.length_c   1.000
_cell.angle_alpha   90.00
_cell.angle_beta   90.00
_cell.angle_gamma   90.00
#
_symmetry.space_group_name_H-M   'P 1'
#
loop_
_entity.id
_entity.type
_entity.pdbx_description
1 polymer ?
#
loop_
_entity_poly.entity_id
_entity_poly.type
_entity_poly.pdbx_seq_one_letter_code
_entity_poly.pdbx_strand_id
1 'polypeptide(L)'
;MTEPTPEAREVAAQTLVGLSAQVLPVWTRHLDVLCRHSEGAVAEMLSAFSDIGPHLDMTTRQSQQITEALAQGDGGITQLARACDAVFDPVLGECTPQVAEAIDRAKEMIHRCVDSLEAMAKPFERETQLVIQQVDRMYRGFQYQDRLNQMVAILRTDVERLRKAIEDADTSLGPEQWLERLQSSYVMVEQFHHAGESHQNNGGEEETTFF
;
A
#
# COMPACT_ATOMS: atom_id res chain seq x y z
N MET A 1 60.94 3.74 11.49
CA MET A 1 59.66 4.45 11.33
C MET A 1 59.99 5.89 10.99
N THR A 2 60.03 6.20 9.70
CA THR A 2 60.27 7.53 9.17
C THR A 2 58.96 8.30 9.30
N GLU A 3 58.94 9.41 10.05
CA GLU A 3 57.77 10.29 10.04
C GLU A 3 57.49 10.78 8.62
N PRO A 4 56.22 10.89 8.20
CA PRO A 4 55.87 11.44 6.90
C PRO A 4 56.37 12.88 6.79
N THR A 5 56.97 13.21 5.65
CA THR A 5 57.46 14.57 5.36
C THR A 5 56.31 15.59 5.42
N PRO A 6 56.58 16.84 5.85
CA PRO A 6 55.55 17.87 5.98
C PRO A 6 54.77 18.13 4.67
N GLU A 7 55.42 18.05 3.51
CA GLU A 7 54.75 18.11 2.19
C GLU A 7 53.74 16.97 1.98
N ALA A 8 54.05 15.75 2.44
CA ALA A 8 53.14 14.61 2.30
C ALA A 8 51.89 14.76 3.19
N ARG A 9 52.03 15.36 4.38
CA ARG A 9 50.89 15.70 5.25
C ARG A 9 49.98 16.76 4.63
N GLU A 10 50.56 17.75 3.95
CA GLU A 10 49.81 18.83 3.31
C GLU A 10 49.01 18.34 2.09
N VAL A 11 49.63 17.51 1.23
CA VAL A 11 48.95 16.86 0.09
C VAL A 11 47.82 15.95 0.57
N ALA A 12 48.03 15.23 1.68
CA ALA A 12 47.00 14.37 2.27
C ALA A 12 45.79 15.15 2.78
N ALA A 13 46.03 16.25 3.49
CA ALA A 13 44.97 17.13 3.95
C ALA A 13 44.16 17.72 2.77
N GLN A 14 44.83 18.18 1.71
CA GLN A 14 44.16 18.72 0.52
C GLN A 14 43.31 17.66 -0.20
N THR A 15 43.79 16.42 -0.27
CA THR A 15 43.06 15.30 -0.89
C THR A 15 41.79 14.95 -0.10
N LEU A 16 41.88 14.89 1.23
CA LEU A 16 40.74 14.61 2.11
C LEU A 16 39.71 15.74 2.13
N VAL A 17 40.16 17.00 2.02
CA VAL A 17 39.26 18.16 1.84
C VAL A 17 38.54 18.08 0.50
N GLY A 18 39.26 17.73 -0.58
CA GLY A 18 38.67 17.54 -1.90
C GLY A 18 37.65 16.40 -1.96
N LEU A 19 37.92 15.30 -1.25
CA LEU A 19 36.97 14.20 -1.07
C LEU A 19 35.71 14.67 -0.32
N SER A 20 35.90 15.34 0.82
CA SER A 20 34.80 15.84 1.65
C SER A 20 33.89 16.80 0.87
N ALA A 21 34.49 17.68 0.07
CA ALA A 21 33.75 18.64 -0.76
C ALA A 21 32.87 17.98 -1.85
N GLN A 22 33.22 16.77 -2.30
CA GLN A 22 32.44 16.02 -3.30
C GLN A 22 31.38 15.13 -2.66
N VAL A 23 31.66 14.57 -1.48
CA VAL A 23 30.76 13.62 -0.81
C VAL A 23 29.66 14.32 -0.01
N LEU A 24 29.95 15.46 0.64
CA LEU A 24 28.98 16.21 1.43
C LEU A 24 27.72 16.62 0.64
N PRO A 25 27.81 17.18 -0.59
CA PRO A 25 26.62 17.52 -1.38
C PRO A 25 25.75 16.30 -1.72
N VAL A 26 26.36 15.14 -1.96
CA VAL A 26 25.65 13.89 -2.25
C VAL A 26 24.85 13.46 -1.03
N TRP A 27 25.46 13.49 0.16
CA TRP A 27 24.77 13.20 1.41
C TRP A 27 23.63 14.18 1.72
N THR A 28 23.83 15.49 1.47
CA THR A 28 22.77 16.49 1.62
C THR A 28 21.59 16.16 0.70
N ARG A 29 21.86 15.85 -0.57
CA ARG A 29 20.81 15.45 -1.51
C ARG A 29 20.07 14.20 -1.05
N HIS A 30 20.79 13.19 -0.57
CA HIS A 30 20.19 11.96 -0.05
C HIS A 30 19.33 12.21 1.18
N LEU A 31 19.78 13.06 2.12
CA LEU A 31 18.99 13.46 3.29
C LEU A 31 17.72 14.23 2.88
N ASP A 32 17.81 15.16 1.94
CA ASP A 32 16.63 15.89 1.45
C ASP A 32 15.61 14.94 0.84
N VAL A 33 16.08 13.95 0.10
CA VAL A 33 15.25 12.91 -0.51
C VAL A 33 14.60 12.04 0.56
N LEU A 34 15.36 11.64 1.59
CA LEU A 34 14.84 10.89 2.72
C LEU A 34 13.73 11.64 3.44
N CYS A 35 13.93 12.94 3.71
CA CYS A 35 12.93 13.78 4.35
C CYS A 35 11.67 13.90 3.50
N ARG A 36 11.79 14.23 2.20
CA ARG A 36 10.63 14.33 1.30
C ARG A 36 9.89 13.02 1.15
N HIS A 37 10.62 11.90 1.08
CA HIS A 37 10.02 10.59 0.95
C HIS A 37 9.28 10.16 2.22
N SER A 38 9.84 10.46 3.40
CA SER A 38 9.17 10.26 4.70
C SER A 38 7.90 11.09 4.82
N GLU A 39 7.96 12.37 4.46
CA GLU A 39 6.81 13.27 4.45
C GLU A 39 5.71 12.76 3.50
N GLY A 40 6.10 12.31 2.30
CA GLY A 40 5.19 11.71 1.32
C GLY A 40 4.52 10.44 1.85
N ALA A 41 5.30 9.51 2.40
CA ALA A 41 4.79 8.25 2.97
C ALA A 41 3.78 8.48 4.09
N VAL A 42 4.08 9.41 5.00
CA VAL A 42 3.17 9.77 6.10
C VAL A 42 1.90 10.43 5.57
N ALA A 43 2.02 11.31 4.57
CA ALA A 43 0.85 11.93 3.93
C ALA A 43 -0.04 10.91 3.22
N GLU A 44 0.55 9.95 2.49
CA GLU A 44 -0.19 8.86 1.85
C GLU A 44 -0.90 7.95 2.85
N MET A 45 -0.22 7.61 3.95
CA MET A 45 -0.80 6.81 5.03
C MET A 45 -1.98 7.54 5.67
N LEU A 46 -1.84 8.83 6.00
CA LEU A 46 -2.91 9.65 6.54
C LEU A 46 -4.08 9.81 5.56
N SER A 47 -3.81 9.96 4.26
CA SER A 47 -4.84 9.98 3.22
C SER A 47 -5.58 8.65 3.18
N ALA A 48 -4.87 7.53 3.13
CA ALA A 48 -5.49 6.20 3.11
C ALA A 48 -6.37 5.97 4.36
N PHE A 49 -5.92 6.37 5.55
CA PHE A 49 -6.74 6.33 6.77
C PHE A 49 -8.00 7.21 6.68
N SER A 50 -7.85 8.41 6.13
CA SER A 50 -8.96 9.36 5.97
C SER A 50 -9.98 8.85 4.96
N ASP A 51 -9.54 8.14 3.93
CA ASP A 51 -10.40 7.58 2.90
C ASP A 51 -11.12 6.30 3.35
N ILE A 52 -10.55 5.51 4.27
CA ILE A 52 -11.18 4.29 4.84
C ILE A 52 -12.44 4.62 5.64
N GLY A 53 -12.40 5.69 6.44
CA GLY A 53 -13.48 6.05 7.37
C GLY A 53 -14.85 6.23 6.70
N PRO A 54 -14.98 7.10 5.68
CA PRO A 54 -16.22 7.31 4.94
C PRO A 54 -16.77 6.03 4.30
N HIS A 55 -15.90 5.15 3.78
CA HIS A 55 -16.32 3.89 3.18
C HIS A 55 -16.90 2.93 4.23
N LEU A 56 -16.23 2.75 5.36
CA LEU A 56 -16.75 1.90 6.45
C LEU A 56 -18.07 2.41 7.04
N ASP A 57 -18.20 3.74 7.21
CA ASP A 57 -19.44 4.37 7.67
C ASP A 57 -20.58 4.20 6.66
N MET A 58 -20.27 4.35 5.36
CA MET A 58 -21.23 4.15 4.28
C MET A 58 -21.71 2.69 4.22
N THR A 59 -20.79 1.72 4.30
CA THR A 59 -21.12 0.28 4.40
C THR A 59 -22.03 0.00 5.58
N THR A 60 -21.70 0.54 6.75
CA THR A 60 -22.45 0.29 7.98
C THR A 60 -23.87 0.86 7.88
N ARG A 61 -24.02 2.08 7.37
CA ARG A 61 -25.33 2.71 7.17
C ARG A 61 -26.16 2.01 6.11
N GLN A 62 -25.55 1.65 4.98
CA GLN A 62 -26.25 0.90 3.93
C GLN A 62 -26.70 -0.47 4.43
N SER A 63 -25.85 -1.20 5.16
CA SER A 63 -26.19 -2.48 5.77
C SER A 63 -27.36 -2.36 6.76
N GLN A 64 -27.34 -1.34 7.62
CA GLN A 64 -28.44 -1.05 8.54
C GLN A 64 -29.73 -0.72 7.80
N GLN A 65 -29.70 0.17 6.81
CA GLN A 65 -30.89 0.53 6.02
C GLN A 65 -31.49 -0.65 5.26
N ILE A 66 -30.64 -1.52 4.70
CA ILE A 66 -31.07 -2.73 4.00
C ILE A 66 -31.66 -3.74 4.99
N THR A 67 -31.00 -3.97 6.12
CA THR A 67 -31.51 -4.86 7.18
C THR A 67 -32.84 -4.35 7.73
N GLU A 68 -32.97 -3.04 7.91
CA GLU A 68 -34.18 -2.39 8.41
C GLU A 68 -35.30 -2.42 7.36
N ALA A 69 -35.00 -2.18 6.08
CA ALA A 69 -35.95 -2.33 4.98
C ALA A 69 -36.42 -3.78 4.78
N LEU A 70 -35.53 -4.76 4.98
CA LEU A 70 -35.87 -6.18 4.97
C LEU A 70 -36.67 -6.59 6.21
N ALA A 71 -36.51 -5.89 7.33
CA ALA A 71 -37.26 -6.10 8.58
C ALA A 71 -38.56 -5.28 8.68
N GLN A 72 -38.81 -4.32 7.78
CA GLN A 72 -40.05 -3.56 7.72
C GLN A 72 -41.19 -4.43 7.17
N GLY A 73 -41.91 -5.07 8.09
CA GLY A 73 -43.05 -5.96 7.83
C GLY A 73 -42.98 -7.12 8.79
N ASP A 74 -44.13 -7.63 9.26
CA ASP A 74 -44.19 -8.81 10.13
C ASP A 74 -43.37 -9.94 9.44
N GLY A 75 -42.20 -10.23 10.01
CA GLY A 75 -41.13 -11.17 9.58
C GLY A 75 -40.41 -11.00 8.24
N GLY A 76 -40.54 -9.86 7.56
CA GLY A 76 -39.67 -9.49 6.42
C GLY A 76 -39.89 -10.22 5.09
N ILE A 77 -39.09 -9.90 4.07
CA ILE A 77 -39.38 -10.31 2.68
C ILE A 77 -39.31 -11.84 2.44
N THR A 78 -38.47 -12.55 3.20
CA THR A 78 -38.40 -14.03 3.16
C THR A 78 -39.57 -14.69 3.90
N GLN A 79 -40.24 -13.98 4.80
CA GLN A 79 -41.51 -14.43 5.36
C GLN A 79 -42.66 -14.12 4.40
N LEU A 80 -42.59 -13.05 3.61
CA LEU A 80 -43.58 -12.76 2.57
C LEU A 80 -43.67 -13.88 1.53
N ALA A 81 -42.53 -14.37 1.04
CA ALA A 81 -42.51 -15.51 0.11
C ALA A 81 -43.07 -16.79 0.73
N ARG A 82 -42.71 -17.10 1.98
CA ARG A 82 -43.28 -18.23 2.74
C ARG A 82 -44.78 -18.08 3.02
N ALA A 83 -45.25 -16.85 3.25
CA ALA A 83 -46.67 -16.56 3.45
C ALA A 83 -47.45 -16.74 2.15
N CYS A 84 -46.88 -16.35 1.00
CA CYS A 84 -47.44 -16.67 -0.32
C CYS A 84 -47.56 -18.18 -0.52
N ASP A 85 -46.51 -18.96 -0.22
CA ASP A 85 -46.56 -20.42 -0.32
C ASP A 85 -47.68 -21.03 0.53
N ALA A 86 -47.80 -20.60 1.78
CA ALA A 86 -48.82 -21.08 2.71
C ALA A 86 -50.26 -20.78 2.25
N VAL A 87 -50.46 -19.71 1.47
CA VAL A 87 -51.77 -19.34 0.91
C VAL A 87 -52.04 -20.12 -0.38
N PHE A 88 -51.03 -20.35 -1.22
CA PHE A 88 -51.20 -21.02 -2.52
C PHE A 88 -51.25 -22.56 -2.41
N ASP A 89 -50.50 -23.17 -1.49
CA ASP A 89 -50.43 -24.62 -1.29
C ASP A 89 -51.79 -25.32 -1.08
N PRO A 90 -52.71 -24.82 -0.22
CA PRO A 90 -54.01 -25.46 -0.06
C PRO A 90 -54.91 -25.32 -1.31
N VAL A 91 -54.74 -24.26 -2.10
CA VAL A 91 -55.55 -24.00 -3.31
C VAL A 91 -55.08 -24.85 -4.49
N LEU A 92 -53.80 -25.21 -4.54
CA LEU A 92 -53.21 -26.07 -5.57
C LEU A 92 -53.85 -27.46 -5.62
N GLY A 93 -54.28 -28.00 -4.48
CA GLY A 93 -54.91 -29.32 -4.40
C GLY A 93 -56.28 -29.43 -5.08
N GLU A 94 -56.97 -28.30 -5.28
CA GLU A 94 -58.31 -28.23 -5.87
C GLU A 94 -58.30 -27.74 -7.33
N CYS A 95 -57.13 -27.37 -7.86
CA CYS A 95 -56.98 -26.76 -9.18
C CYS A 95 -56.74 -27.77 -10.31
N THR A 96 -57.07 -27.38 -11.54
CA THR A 96 -56.69 -28.14 -12.74
C THR A 96 -55.16 -28.12 -12.92
N PRO A 97 -54.57 -29.14 -13.57
CA PRO A 97 -53.12 -29.24 -13.75
C PRO A 97 -52.48 -27.98 -14.36
N GLN A 98 -53.22 -27.31 -15.24
CA GLN A 98 -52.76 -26.12 -15.97
C GLN A 98 -52.75 -24.85 -15.11
N VAL A 99 -53.66 -24.73 -14.14
CA VAL A 99 -53.69 -23.63 -13.16
C VAL A 99 -52.62 -23.85 -12.10
N ALA A 100 -52.43 -25.10 -11.66
CA ALA A 100 -51.37 -25.46 -10.71
C ALA A 100 -49.98 -25.08 -11.26
N GLU A 101 -49.70 -25.41 -12.53
CA GLU A 101 -48.43 -25.07 -13.18
C GLU A 101 -48.22 -23.54 -13.35
N ALA A 102 -49.30 -22.75 -13.46
CA ALA A 102 -49.21 -21.29 -13.52
C ALA A 102 -48.87 -20.68 -12.14
N ILE A 103 -49.45 -21.23 -11.07
CA ILE A 103 -49.21 -20.81 -9.69
C ILE A 103 -47.79 -21.20 -9.26
N ASP A 104 -47.31 -22.41 -9.58
CA ASP A 104 -45.93 -22.82 -9.28
C ASP A 104 -44.89 -21.90 -9.96
N ARG A 105 -45.13 -21.53 -11.22
CA ARG A 105 -44.28 -20.54 -11.92
C ARG A 105 -44.28 -19.17 -11.24
N ALA A 106 -45.43 -18.75 -10.69
CA ALA A 106 -45.51 -17.49 -9.94
C ALA A 106 -44.74 -17.58 -8.61
N LYS A 107 -44.84 -18.69 -7.87
CA LYS A 107 -44.07 -18.96 -6.65
C LYS A 107 -42.55 -18.93 -6.92
N GLU A 108 -42.10 -19.60 -7.98
CA GLU A 108 -40.69 -19.57 -8.40
C GLU A 108 -40.20 -18.16 -8.78
N MET A 109 -41.06 -17.35 -9.40
CA MET A 109 -40.71 -15.97 -9.75
C MET A 109 -40.59 -15.09 -8.50
N ILE A 110 -41.47 -15.27 -7.52
CA ILE A 110 -41.40 -14.56 -6.23
C ILE A 110 -40.13 -14.94 -5.48
N HIS A 111 -39.82 -16.24 -5.36
CA HIS A 111 -38.59 -16.70 -4.70
C HIS A 111 -37.34 -16.15 -5.36
N ARG A 112 -37.24 -16.21 -6.70
CA ARG A 112 -36.09 -15.63 -7.42
C ARG A 112 -35.94 -14.13 -7.21
N CYS A 113 -37.05 -13.41 -7.09
CA CYS A 113 -37.03 -11.96 -6.84
C CYS A 113 -36.52 -11.66 -5.42
N VAL A 114 -36.96 -12.45 -4.43
CA VAL A 114 -36.50 -12.36 -3.04
C VAL A 114 -35.00 -12.70 -2.94
N ASP A 115 -34.56 -13.79 -3.57
CA ASP A 115 -33.15 -14.19 -3.60
C ASP A 115 -32.29 -13.12 -4.27
N SER A 116 -32.78 -12.53 -5.37
CA SER A 116 -32.08 -11.44 -6.06
C SER A 116 -32.00 -10.17 -5.20
N LEU A 117 -33.05 -9.86 -4.44
CA LEU A 117 -33.05 -8.70 -3.54
C LEU A 117 -32.10 -8.92 -2.36
N GLU A 118 -32.06 -10.13 -1.81
CA GLU A 118 -31.13 -10.53 -0.76
C GLU A 118 -29.67 -10.54 -1.26
N ALA A 119 -29.44 -10.94 -2.51
CA ALA A 119 -28.13 -10.85 -3.14
C ALA A 119 -27.69 -9.40 -3.39
N MET A 120 -28.60 -8.52 -3.83
CA MET A 120 -28.34 -7.08 -3.96
C MET A 120 -28.08 -6.42 -2.60
N ALA A 121 -28.67 -6.97 -1.53
CA ALA A 121 -28.50 -6.57 -0.15
C ALA A 121 -27.16 -6.97 0.50
N LYS A 122 -26.27 -7.68 -0.22
CA LYS A 122 -24.91 -8.00 0.22
C LYS A 122 -23.81 -7.09 -0.41
N PRO A 123 -23.80 -5.75 -0.23
CA PRO A 123 -22.69 -4.92 -0.72
C PRO A 123 -21.31 -5.20 -0.09
N PHE A 124 -21.20 -6.18 0.82
CA PHE A 124 -20.01 -6.41 1.62
C PHE A 124 -18.76 -6.74 0.79
N GLU A 125 -18.88 -7.44 -0.34
CA GLU A 125 -17.70 -7.87 -1.12
C GLU A 125 -16.97 -6.71 -1.81
N ARG A 126 -17.70 -5.75 -2.39
CA ARG A 126 -17.08 -4.62 -3.12
C ARG A 126 -16.44 -3.64 -2.16
N GLU A 127 -17.08 -3.31 -1.04
CA GLU A 127 -16.52 -2.40 -0.06
C GLU A 127 -15.40 -3.05 0.75
N THR A 128 -15.48 -4.35 1.06
CA THR A 128 -14.34 -5.09 1.63
C THR A 128 -13.14 -5.07 0.69
N GLN A 129 -13.34 -5.17 -0.62
CA GLN A 129 -12.25 -5.02 -1.60
C GLN A 129 -11.63 -3.62 -1.58
N LEU A 130 -12.43 -2.57 -1.45
CA LEU A 130 -11.91 -1.19 -1.33
C LEU A 130 -11.10 -0.99 -0.05
N VAL A 131 -11.58 -1.53 1.07
CA VAL A 131 -10.85 -1.51 2.34
C VAL A 131 -9.55 -2.30 2.23
N ILE A 132 -9.56 -3.49 1.60
CA ILE A 132 -8.35 -4.28 1.36
C ILE A 132 -7.35 -3.50 0.49
N GLN A 133 -7.80 -2.83 -0.56
CA GLN A 133 -6.93 -1.99 -1.41
C GLN A 133 -6.34 -0.81 -0.65
N GLN A 134 -7.09 -0.19 0.25
CA GLN A 134 -6.60 0.90 1.09
C GLN A 134 -5.63 0.41 2.17
N VAL A 135 -5.87 -0.75 2.77
CA VAL A 135 -4.94 -1.41 3.70
C VAL A 135 -3.64 -1.80 2.98
N ASP A 136 -3.73 -2.26 1.74
CA ASP A 136 -2.58 -2.57 0.90
C ASP A 136 -1.77 -1.30 0.55
N ARG A 137 -2.45 -0.18 0.28
CA ARG A 137 -1.81 1.14 0.12
C ARG A 137 -1.12 1.60 1.41
N MET A 138 -1.74 1.39 2.56
CA MET A 138 -1.15 1.67 3.86
C MET A 138 0.07 0.78 4.14
N TYR A 139 0.01 -0.50 3.76
CA TYR A 139 1.12 -1.44 3.89
C TYR A 139 2.31 -1.04 3.01
N ARG A 140 2.07 -0.59 1.78
CA ARG A 140 3.11 0.06 0.96
C ARG A 140 3.70 1.29 1.65
N GLY A 141 2.86 2.12 2.25
CA GLY A 141 3.26 3.26 3.09
C GLY A 141 4.24 2.88 4.22
N PHE A 142 4.01 1.74 4.88
CA PHE A 142 4.88 1.23 5.93
C PHE A 142 6.22 0.68 5.43
N GLN A 143 6.28 0.11 4.22
CA GLN A 143 7.54 -0.38 3.65
C GLN A 143 8.56 0.75 3.41
N TYR A 144 8.08 1.98 3.22
CA TYR A 144 8.97 3.15 3.17
C TYR A 144 9.74 3.39 4.47
N GLN A 145 9.21 2.97 5.62
CA GLN A 145 9.94 3.05 6.89
C GLN A 145 11.18 2.12 6.89
N ASP A 146 11.06 0.94 6.29
CA ASP A 146 12.19 0.03 6.14
C ASP A 146 13.24 0.62 5.18
N ARG A 147 12.80 1.22 4.05
CA ARG A 147 13.67 1.95 3.12
C ARG A 147 14.42 3.09 3.80
N LEU A 148 13.74 3.92 4.60
CA LEU A 148 14.35 5.01 5.36
C LEU A 148 15.45 4.48 6.28
N ASN A 149 15.17 3.39 7.01
CA ASN A 149 16.16 2.76 7.88
C ASN A 149 17.38 2.25 7.10
N GLN A 150 17.19 1.64 5.93
CA GLN A 150 18.28 1.14 5.09
C GLN A 150 19.16 2.28 4.55
N MET A 151 18.56 3.33 4.00
CA MET A 151 19.30 4.47 3.46
C MET A 151 20.05 5.24 4.56
N VAL A 152 19.46 5.39 5.75
CA VAL A 152 20.13 5.98 6.92
C VAL A 152 21.29 5.10 7.40
N ALA A 153 21.15 3.77 7.35
CA ALA A 153 22.23 2.85 7.69
C ALA A 153 23.43 3.01 6.74
N ILE A 154 23.19 3.11 5.43
CA ILE A 154 24.24 3.36 4.43
C ILE A 154 24.92 4.69 4.69
N LEU A 155 24.14 5.77 4.88
CA LEU A 155 24.67 7.09 5.19
C LEU A 155 25.55 7.06 6.44
N ARG A 156 25.11 6.39 7.50
CA ARG A 156 25.86 6.26 8.76
C ARG A 156 27.19 5.53 8.55
N THR A 157 27.17 4.42 7.81
CA THR A 157 28.38 3.67 7.48
C THR A 157 29.35 4.49 6.65
N ASP A 158 28.87 5.30 5.72
CA ASP A 158 29.72 6.13 4.86
C ASP A 158 30.33 7.32 5.60
N VAL A 159 29.55 7.99 6.47
CA VAL A 159 30.05 9.04 7.37
C VAL A 159 31.15 8.50 8.28
N GLU A 160 30.95 7.32 8.86
CA GLU A 160 31.94 6.69 9.73
C GLU A 160 33.23 6.33 8.97
N ARG A 161 33.09 5.91 7.72
CA ARG A 161 34.23 5.66 6.85
C ARG A 161 35.00 6.94 6.55
N LEU A 162 34.32 8.07 6.28
CA LEU A 162 34.98 9.33 5.98
C LEU A 162 35.73 9.83 7.22
N ARG A 163 35.10 9.74 8.40
CA ARG A 163 35.73 10.04 9.68
C ARG A 163 37.03 9.27 9.86
N LYS A 164 37.00 7.96 9.60
CA LYS A 164 38.18 7.10 9.70
C LYS A 164 39.27 7.45 8.69
N ALA A 165 38.90 7.74 7.43
CA ALA A 165 39.87 8.16 6.41
C ALA A 165 40.58 9.48 6.79
N ILE A 166 39.86 10.41 7.43
CA ILE A 166 40.42 11.65 7.95
C ILE A 166 41.36 11.37 9.14
N GLU A 167 40.98 10.49 10.07
CA GLU A 167 41.79 10.13 11.24
C GLU A 167 43.09 9.41 10.88
N ASP A 168 43.02 8.49 9.93
CA ASP A 168 44.16 7.68 9.49
C ASP A 168 45.05 8.42 8.45
N ALA A 169 44.66 9.64 8.05
CA ALA A 169 45.24 10.38 6.93
C ALA A 169 45.34 9.52 5.64
N ASP A 170 44.36 8.65 5.43
CA ASP A 170 44.36 7.68 4.34
C ASP A 170 43.95 8.35 3.02
N THR A 171 44.94 8.59 2.18
CA THR A 171 44.78 9.17 0.83
C THR A 171 44.63 8.11 -0.26
N SER A 172 44.60 6.82 0.07
CA SER A 172 44.48 5.75 -0.93
C SER A 172 43.10 5.73 -1.60
N LEU A 173 42.10 6.33 -0.95
CA LEU A 173 40.72 6.42 -1.44
C LEU A 173 40.53 7.70 -2.25
N GLY A 174 40.69 7.58 -3.58
CA GLY A 174 40.34 8.65 -4.50
C GLY A 174 38.82 8.95 -4.50
N PRO A 175 38.42 10.20 -4.75
CA PRO A 175 37.01 10.62 -4.74
C PRO A 175 36.12 9.84 -5.71
N GLU A 176 36.64 9.45 -6.87
CA GLU A 176 35.88 8.68 -7.86
C GLU A 176 35.53 7.26 -7.35
N GLN A 177 36.49 6.55 -6.75
CA GLN A 177 36.26 5.21 -6.19
C GLN A 177 35.31 5.24 -4.99
N TRP A 178 35.32 6.35 -4.24
CA TRP A 178 34.37 6.55 -3.16
C TRP A 178 32.95 6.66 -3.71
N LEU A 179 32.74 7.52 -4.71
CA LEU A 179 31.44 7.77 -5.31
C LEU A 179 30.90 6.53 -6.04
N GLU A 180 31.74 5.78 -6.76
CA GLU A 180 31.36 4.54 -7.44
C GLU A 180 30.88 3.46 -6.44
N ARG A 181 31.56 3.34 -5.31
CA ARG A 181 31.13 2.44 -4.22
C ARG A 181 29.83 2.91 -3.57
N LEU A 182 29.69 4.21 -3.35
CA LEU A 182 28.47 4.78 -2.80
C LEU A 182 27.29 4.50 -3.74
N GLN A 183 27.46 4.76 -5.04
CA GLN A 183 26.50 4.46 -6.09
C GLN A 183 26.10 2.98 -6.11
N SER A 184 27.06 2.05 -6.11
CA SER A 184 26.75 0.61 -6.10
C SER A 184 26.03 0.14 -4.84
N SER A 185 26.31 0.75 -3.69
CA SER A 185 25.62 0.44 -2.41
C SER A 185 24.15 0.87 -2.46
N TYR A 186 23.84 2.00 -3.12
CA TYR A 186 22.47 2.47 -3.32
C TYR A 186 21.72 1.69 -4.42
N VAL A 187 22.38 1.36 -5.54
CA VAL A 187 21.78 0.56 -6.62
C VAL A 187 21.40 -0.85 -6.15
N MET A 188 22.20 -1.47 -5.27
CA MET A 188 21.83 -2.76 -4.67
C MET A 188 20.55 -2.68 -3.85
N VAL A 189 20.40 -1.63 -3.03
CA VAL A 189 19.16 -1.40 -2.27
C VAL A 189 17.97 -1.25 -3.21
N GLU A 190 18.13 -0.49 -4.29
CA GLU A 190 17.10 -0.28 -5.32
C GLU A 190 16.69 -1.60 -6.02
N GLN A 191 17.62 -2.51 -6.29
CA GLN A 191 17.33 -3.82 -6.88
C GLN A 191 16.57 -4.76 -5.93
N PHE A 192 16.87 -4.74 -4.63
CA PHE A 192 16.09 -5.51 -3.64
C PHE A 192 14.64 -5.00 -3.54
N HIS A 193 14.41 -3.71 -3.80
CA HIS A 193 13.07 -3.13 -3.80
C HIS A 193 12.23 -3.57 -5.01
N HIS A 194 12.78 -3.52 -6.23
CA HIS A 194 12.03 -3.95 -7.42
C HIS A 194 11.70 -5.46 -7.43
N ALA A 195 12.52 -6.29 -6.77
CA ALA A 195 12.22 -7.71 -6.59
C ALA A 195 10.99 -7.93 -5.67
N GLY A 196 10.70 -7.00 -4.75
CA GLY A 196 9.48 -7.00 -3.92
C GLY A 196 8.27 -6.36 -4.59
N GLU A 197 8.45 -5.40 -5.50
CA GLU A 197 7.39 -4.71 -6.26
C GLU A 197 6.90 -5.48 -7.51
N SER A 198 7.48 -6.65 -7.80
CA SER A 198 7.15 -7.47 -8.98
C SER A 198 5.74 -8.09 -8.98
N HIS A 199 4.82 -7.63 -8.12
CA HIS A 199 3.40 -7.93 -8.22
C HIS A 199 2.59 -6.65 -8.44
N GLN A 200 2.27 -6.45 -9.73
CA GLN A 200 1.27 -5.55 -10.29
C GLN A 200 1.61 -4.06 -10.26
N ASN A 201 2.14 -3.55 -11.39
CA ASN A 201 1.76 -2.21 -11.81
C ASN A 201 1.52 -2.12 -13.33
N ASN A 202 0.31 -1.68 -13.67
CA ASN A 202 -0.11 -1.23 -14.98
C ASN A 202 -0.20 0.31 -14.91
N GLY A 203 0.73 0.98 -15.59
CA GLY A 203 0.57 2.35 -16.09
C GLY A 203 0.81 3.49 -15.09
N GLY A 204 1.86 4.27 -15.35
CA GLY A 204 1.97 5.66 -14.89
C GLY A 204 3.26 6.02 -14.18
N GLU A 205 4.33 6.16 -14.97
CA GLU A 205 5.46 7.11 -14.82
C GLU A 205 5.71 7.76 -13.45
N GLU A 206 6.82 7.36 -12.81
CA GLU A 206 7.89 8.26 -12.35
C GLU A 206 9.13 7.40 -12.08
N GLU A 207 9.89 7.16 -13.14
CA GLU A 207 11.23 6.56 -13.08
C GLU A 207 12.17 7.58 -12.43
N THR A 208 12.20 7.63 -11.09
CA THR A 208 13.16 8.45 -10.34
C THR A 208 14.56 7.89 -10.50
N THR A 209 15.22 8.21 -11.61
CA THR A 209 16.65 8.00 -11.78
C THR A 209 17.38 8.88 -10.77
N PHE A 210 17.90 8.27 -9.71
CA PHE A 210 18.56 8.93 -8.60
C PHE A 210 20.03 9.26 -8.90
N PHE A 211 20.29 10.10 -9.91
CA PHE A 211 21.62 10.65 -10.18
C PHE A 211 21.59 12.15 -10.42
#